data_AF-A0A7X5IGM1-F1
#
_entry.id   AF-A0A7X5IGM1-F1
#
_cell.length_a   1.000
_cell.length_b   1.000
_cell.length_c   1.000
_cell.angle_alpha   90.00
_cell.angle_beta   90.00
_cell.angle_gamma   90.00
#
_symmetry.space_group_name_H-M   'P 1'
#
loop_
_entity.id
_entity.type
_entity.pdbx_description
1 polymer ?
#
loop_
_entity_poly.entity_id
_entity_poly.type
_entity_poly.pdbx_seq_one_letter_code
_entity_poly.pdbx_strand_id
1 'polypeptide(L)'
;MNLEQPEAGGGRHRRTFSYGRMNTDIRKRYFNLNARDMLAFDLWDARRVLKEDGLWNSEARKAFSDYIKAYEEAYPEIFKKKGK
;
A
#
# COMPACT_ATOMS: atom_id res chain seq x y z
N MET A 1 -3.01 3.84 4.95
CA MET A 1 -2.81 3.11 6.22
C MET A 1 -1.57 3.65 6.90
N ASN A 2 -1.68 4.09 8.15
CA ASN A 2 -0.52 4.49 8.95
C ASN A 2 0.03 3.25 9.65
N LEU A 3 1.30 2.96 9.43
CA LEU A 3 2.01 1.80 9.99
C LEU A 3 3.17 2.20 10.89
N GLU A 4 3.53 3.48 10.93
CA GLU A 4 4.45 4.04 11.90
C GLU A 4 3.73 4.41 13.20
N GLN A 5 4.48 4.41 14.30
CA GLN A 5 4.00 4.84 15.61
C GLN A 5 3.68 6.35 15.60
N PRO A 6 2.69 6.83 16.38
CA PRO A 6 2.31 8.25 16.42
C PRO A 6 3.48 9.18 16.76
N GLU A 7 4.38 8.77 17.67
CA GLU A 7 5.56 9.55 18.07
C GLU A 7 6.59 9.71 16.94
N ALA A 8 6.59 8.82 15.95
CA ALA A 8 7.49 8.90 14.79
C ALA A 8 6.95 9.81 13.66
N GLY A 9 5.88 10.57 13.91
CA GLY A 9 5.27 11.49 12.93
C GLY A 9 4.21 10.83 12.03
N GLY A 10 3.88 9.56 12.24
CA GLY A 10 2.90 8.81 11.47
C GLY A 10 3.30 8.58 10.00
N GLY A 11 2.51 7.77 9.28
CA GLY A 11 2.68 7.53 7.84
C GLY A 11 3.12 6.11 7.48
N ARG A 12 3.83 5.99 6.34
CA ARG A 12 4.27 4.71 5.77
C ARG A 12 5.44 4.13 6.58
N HIS A 13 5.45 2.82 6.77
CA HIS A 13 6.51 2.13 7.51
C HIS A 13 7.87 2.29 6.81
N ARG A 14 8.96 2.59 7.55
CA ARG A 14 10.29 2.88 6.96
C ARG A 14 10.86 1.81 6.02
N ARG A 15 10.55 0.54 6.31
CA ARG A 15 10.90 -0.64 5.48
C ARG A 15 10.06 -0.84 4.21
N THR A 16 9.02 -0.03 3.99
CA THR A 16 8.32 -0.04 2.70
C THR A 16 9.18 0.59 1.61
N PHE A 17 9.17 0.03 0.40
CA PHE A 17 9.90 0.50 -0.76
C PHE A 17 9.59 1.94 -1.12
N SER A 18 8.34 2.36 -0.92
CA SER A 18 7.88 3.70 -1.24
C SER A 18 8.11 4.72 -0.11
N TYR A 19 8.79 4.31 0.98
CA TYR A 19 9.24 5.22 2.03
C TYR A 19 10.44 6.07 1.59
N GLY A 20 10.38 7.38 1.82
CA GLY A 20 11.47 8.30 1.50
C GLY A 20 11.80 8.37 0.00
N ARG A 21 13.09 8.37 -0.35
CA ARG A 21 13.56 8.40 -1.75
C ARG A 21 13.72 6.98 -2.28
N MET A 22 12.83 6.58 -3.19
CA MET A 22 12.97 5.34 -3.96
C MET A 22 14.25 5.34 -4.81
N ASN A 23 14.86 4.16 -4.99
CA ASN A 23 15.86 3.92 -6.01
C ASN A 23 15.32 4.33 -7.40
N THR A 24 16.15 4.97 -8.23
CA THR A 24 15.76 5.55 -9.51
C THR A 24 15.08 4.57 -10.46
N ASP A 25 15.54 3.32 -10.54
CA ASP A 25 14.96 2.34 -11.48
C ASP A 25 13.63 1.79 -11.00
N ILE A 26 13.53 1.53 -9.68
CA ILE A 26 12.26 1.14 -9.05
C ILE A 26 11.25 2.27 -9.16
N ARG A 27 11.69 3.51 -8.94
CA ARG A 27 10.88 4.72 -9.07
C ARG A 27 10.26 4.83 -10.46
N LYS A 28 11.06 4.64 -11.52
CA LYS A 28 10.56 4.67 -12.91
C LYS A 28 9.49 3.61 -13.14
N ARG A 29 9.71 2.38 -12.67
CA ARG A 29 8.73 1.29 -12.83
C ARG A 29 7.45 1.56 -12.04
N TYR A 30 7.58 2.00 -10.80
CA TYR A 30 6.46 2.30 -9.91
C TYR A 30 5.57 3.41 -10.47
N PHE A 31 6.15 4.50 -10.97
CA PHE A 31 5.37 5.61 -11.55
C PHE A 31 4.79 5.31 -12.95
N ASN A 32 5.18 4.21 -13.59
CA ASN A 32 4.57 3.73 -14.83
C ASN A 32 3.33 2.83 -14.57
N LEU A 33 3.08 2.44 -13.32
CA LEU A 33 1.90 1.66 -12.95
C LEU A 33 0.64 2.55 -12.99
N ASN A 34 -0.51 1.95 -13.27
CA ASN A 34 -1.79 2.62 -13.05
C ASN A 34 -2.09 2.70 -11.54
N ALA A 35 -3.04 3.55 -11.15
CA ALA A 35 -3.37 3.80 -9.75
C ALA A 35 -3.75 2.52 -8.96
N ARG A 36 -4.45 1.56 -9.61
CA ARG A 36 -4.81 0.28 -9.00
C ARG A 36 -3.58 -0.58 -8.73
N ASP A 37 -2.66 -0.67 -9.68
CA ASP A 37 -1.44 -1.45 -9.55
C ASP A 37 -0.46 -0.81 -8.55
N MET A 38 -0.42 0.52 -8.46
CA MET A 38 0.32 1.24 -7.42
C MET A 38 -0.21 0.91 -6.03
N LEU A 39 -1.54 0.95 -5.84
CA LEU A 39 -2.18 0.58 -4.58
C LEU A 39 -1.85 -0.87 -4.19
N ALA A 40 -1.97 -1.79 -5.15
CA ALA A 40 -1.62 -3.18 -4.92
C ALA A 40 -0.16 -3.28 -4.44
N PHE A 41 0.79 -2.67 -5.16
CA PHE A 41 2.21 -2.67 -4.79
C PHE A 41 2.43 -2.22 -3.34
N ASP A 42 1.87 -1.06 -2.95
CA ASP A 42 2.03 -0.50 -1.61
C ASP A 42 1.45 -1.46 -0.53
N LEU A 43 0.30 -2.10 -0.80
CA LEU A 43 -0.31 -3.07 0.12
C LEU A 43 0.53 -4.34 0.23
N TRP A 44 0.99 -4.92 -0.89
CA TRP A 44 1.82 -6.13 -0.87
C TRP A 44 3.11 -5.93 -0.09
N ASP A 45 3.70 -4.75 -0.20
CA ASP A 45 4.92 -4.42 0.51
C ASP A 45 4.68 -4.15 2.01
N ALA A 46 3.60 -3.46 2.38
CA ALA A 46 3.17 -3.35 3.77
C ALA A 46 2.90 -4.73 4.39
N ARG A 47 2.26 -5.64 3.64
CA ARG A 47 2.02 -7.02 4.08
C ARG A 47 3.32 -7.79 4.28
N ARG A 48 4.33 -7.60 3.42
CA ARG A 48 5.65 -8.22 3.58
C ARG A 48 6.27 -7.80 4.91
N VAL A 49 6.29 -6.50 5.20
CA VAL A 49 6.82 -5.96 6.47
C VAL A 49 6.08 -6.56 7.67
N LEU A 50 4.74 -6.55 7.66
CA LEU A 50 3.94 -7.12 8.75
C LEU A 50 4.19 -8.62 8.94
N LYS A 51 4.44 -9.38 7.87
CA LYS A 51 4.79 -10.80 7.97
C LYS A 51 6.18 -11.00 8.57
N GLU A 52 7.16 -10.23 8.14
CA GLU A 52 8.53 -10.29 8.66
C GLU A 52 8.56 -10.02 10.17
N ASP A 53 7.66 -9.17 10.67
CA ASP A 53 7.53 -8.86 12.10
C ASP A 53 6.65 -9.86 12.89
N GLY A 54 6.03 -10.82 12.23
CA GLY A 54 5.03 -11.70 12.86
C GLY A 54 3.71 -11.00 13.21
N LEU A 55 3.46 -9.79 12.71
CA LEU A 55 2.25 -8.98 12.93
C LEU A 55 1.13 -9.24 11.92
N TRP A 56 1.32 -10.16 10.97
CA TRP A 56 0.30 -10.51 9.97
C TRP A 56 -0.83 -11.41 10.52
N ASN A 57 -1.69 -10.82 11.33
CA ASN A 57 -2.82 -11.47 12.02
C ASN A 57 -4.19 -11.15 11.38
N SER A 58 -5.29 -11.58 12.01
CA SER A 58 -6.66 -11.33 11.56
C SER A 58 -7.02 -9.84 11.53
N GLU A 59 -6.56 -9.07 12.50
CA GLU A 59 -6.80 -7.62 12.58
C GLU A 59 -6.11 -6.89 11.43
N ALA A 60 -4.84 -7.21 11.15
CA ALA A 60 -4.11 -6.66 10.01
C ALA A 60 -4.81 -6.98 8.68
N ARG A 61 -5.30 -8.22 8.51
CA ARG A 61 -6.08 -8.61 7.32
C ARG A 61 -7.37 -7.81 7.19
N LYS A 62 -8.08 -7.60 8.31
CA LYS A 62 -9.30 -6.78 8.34
C LYS A 62 -9.00 -5.34 7.97
N ALA A 63 -7.98 -4.72 8.56
CA ALA A 63 -7.57 -3.36 8.25
C ALA A 63 -7.21 -3.18 6.76
N PHE A 64 -6.55 -4.17 6.15
CA PHE A 64 -6.29 -4.18 4.71
C PHE A 64 -7.58 -4.24 3.90
N SER A 65 -8.49 -5.16 4.25
CA SER A 65 -9.78 -5.28 3.55
C SER A 65 -10.62 -4.00 3.66
N ASP A 66 -10.67 -3.39 4.84
CA ASP A 66 -11.44 -2.16 5.07
C ASP A 66 -10.83 -0.99 4.28
N TYR A 67 -9.49 -0.90 4.24
CA TYR A 67 -8.80 0.12 3.45
C TYR A 67 -9.04 -0.03 1.95
N ILE A 68 -9.00 -1.26 1.42
CA ILE A 68 -9.31 -1.52 0.00
C ILE A 68 -10.75 -1.11 -0.31
N LYS A 69 -11.72 -1.53 0.51
CA LYS A 69 -13.14 -1.15 0.32
C LYS A 69 -13.35 0.35 0.32
N ALA A 70 -12.79 1.05 1.31
CA ALA A 70 -12.87 2.52 1.37
C ALA A 70 -12.26 3.19 0.14
N TYR A 71 -11.18 2.63 -0.41
CA TYR A 71 -10.55 3.16 -1.62
C TYR A 71 -11.34 2.84 -2.89
N GLU A 72 -11.96 1.66 -2.98
CA GLU A 72 -12.90 1.29 -4.05
C GLU A 72 -14.14 2.18 -4.06
N GLU A 73 -14.70 2.48 -2.88
CA GLU A 73 -15.84 3.39 -2.73
C GLU A 73 -15.49 4.85 -3.07
N ALA A 74 -14.32 5.32 -2.64
CA ALA A 74 -13.88 6.70 -2.90
C ALA A 74 -13.46 6.92 -4.36
N TYR A 75 -12.90 5.89 -5.01
CA TYR A 75 -12.35 5.98 -6.36
C TYR A 75 -12.80 4.80 -7.23
N PRO A 76 -14.10 4.64 -7.52
CA PRO A 76 -14.59 3.50 -8.27
C PRO A 76 -13.98 3.41 -9.68
N GLU A 77 -13.68 4.56 -10.31
CA GLU A 77 -13.15 4.64 -11.68
C GLU A 77 -11.79 3.95 -11.87
N ILE A 78 -10.93 3.92 -10.86
CA ILE A 78 -9.62 3.24 -10.96
C ILE A 78 -9.74 1.72 -10.92
N PHE A 79 -10.86 1.20 -10.41
CA PHE A 79 -11.15 -0.23 -10.32
C PHE A 79 -12.05 -0.73 -11.45
N LYS A 80 -12.76 0.18 -12.13
CA LYS A 80 -13.50 -0.16 -13.35
C LYS A 80 -12.52 -0.68 -14.39
N LYS A 81 -12.80 -1.89 -14.87
CA LYS A 81 -12.08 -2.49 -15.99
C LYS A 81 -12.31 -1.56 -17.19
N LYS A 82 -11.25 -0.96 -17.75
CA LYS A 82 -11.38 -0.28 -19.05
C LYS A 82 -11.97 -1.31 -20.01
N GLY A 83 -13.14 -1.00 -20.58
CA GLY A 83 -13.79 -1.85 -21.58
C GLY A 83 -12.78 -2.18 -22.67
N LYS A 84 -12.79 -3.44 -23.10
CA LYS A 84 -12.01 -3.89 -24.26
C LYS A 84 -12.41 -3.10 -25.51
#